data_AF-A0A8I0K2J4-F1
#
_entry.id   AF-A0A8I0K2J4-F1
#
_cell.length_a   1.000
_cell.length_b   1.000
_cell.length_c   1.000
_cell.angle_alpha   90.00
_cell.angle_beta   90.00
_cell.angle_gamma   90.00
#
_symmetry.space_group_name_H-M   'P 1'
#
loop_
_entity.id
_entity.type
_entity.pdbx_description
1 polymer ?
#
loop_
_entity_poly.entity_id
_entity_poly.type
_entity_poly.pdbx_seq_one_letter_code
_entity_poly.pdbx_strand_id
1 'polypeptide(L)'
;MTDQLPSLAARLRARRDREVDDLRHRFRTDLGTRNRVFAWSSAGLVLVAALALTIRAVVHGLGPGAVLAAVLGVVLVRAAMLRPAAPPHVHGLPGVPEPAVCPTPDPPDRSPFVLAVRWLGAVLAFALALASLPVVLVVLVVLAVAAAPVVADKVRLWGARRTLRRALLAYEPRFVLGYGGYGGGPIHVGMWEPHLLASGDRGVIVGLRSHYCAELRAGIRPTMPWISAGSDVLGDMRVLTVPSMTTFFYVHNAPGHLKLMGIRSVRHVWLGHGDSDKSGSHHSRHLRYDVLVASGEAAIDRYTRHGVDIPRERFVLLGRPQSGDVLPAATPVTELERPTVLYAPTWTGNGKMTNFSSIKVADRILRALIDADVNIIFRPHPVFLRAPSWTDRLAALDAILQADHDDPTNARRHLWGEEAVRGLSVADCMNRADALVSDVSSVVSDWLASGKPYLMVSMAHGLDEFAEAVPVAAGGYMVDKRLTGLADVLDDMLRRDPLADRRRLLKVHVLGDYEGDESARAFAAWVHEMAHTPLVRS
;
A
#
# COMPACT_ATOMS: atom_id res chain seq x y z
N MET A 1 -11.64 -31.37 13.84
CA MET A 1 -10.61 -32.42 13.96
C MET A 1 -9.24 -31.78 13.75
N THR A 2 -8.34 -32.00 14.71
CA THR A 2 -6.92 -31.62 14.80
C THR A 2 -6.39 -30.57 13.82
N ASP A 3 -6.70 -29.32 14.18
CA ASP A 3 -5.97 -28.11 13.78
C ASP A 3 -4.53 -28.27 14.26
N GLN A 4 -3.59 -28.68 13.38
CA GLN A 4 -2.18 -28.47 13.69
C GLN A 4 -1.90 -26.97 13.51
N LEU A 5 -2.26 -26.21 14.54
CA LEU A 5 -1.75 -24.87 14.80
C LEU A 5 -0.27 -24.88 14.37
N PRO A 6 0.17 -23.94 13.52
CA PRO A 6 1.56 -23.91 13.10
C PRO A 6 2.40 -23.95 14.37
N SER A 7 3.32 -24.92 14.41
CA SER A 7 4.04 -25.27 15.63
C SER A 7 4.55 -24.01 16.32
N LEU A 8 4.64 -24.03 17.64
CA LEU A 8 5.20 -22.90 18.40
C LEU A 8 6.51 -22.42 17.76
N ALA A 9 7.33 -23.35 17.25
CA ALA A 9 8.55 -23.07 16.49
C ALA A 9 8.33 -22.34 15.16
N ALA A 10 7.28 -22.63 14.39
CA ALA A 10 6.93 -21.91 13.16
C ALA A 10 6.40 -20.50 13.46
N ARG A 11 5.57 -20.34 14.49
CA ARG A 11 5.08 -19.03 14.95
C ARG A 11 6.21 -18.16 15.50
N LEU A 12 7.11 -18.74 16.29
CA LEU A 12 8.30 -18.07 16.79
C LEU A 12 9.28 -17.72 15.67
N ARG A 13 9.47 -18.59 14.67
CA ARG A 13 10.27 -18.27 13.46
C ARG A 13 9.67 -17.12 12.67
N ALA A 14 8.39 -17.17 12.33
CA ALA A 14 7.73 -16.08 11.60
C ALA A 14 7.70 -14.76 12.39
N ARG A 15 7.55 -14.83 13.72
CA ARG A 15 7.66 -13.65 14.59
C ARG A 15 9.10 -13.13 14.62
N ARG A 16 10.10 -14.00 14.76
CA ARG A 16 11.52 -13.63 14.71
C ARG A 16 11.89 -13.03 13.37
N ASP A 17 11.44 -13.60 12.26
CA ASP A 17 11.74 -13.11 10.91
C ASP A 17 11.08 -11.74 10.69
N ARG A 18 9.85 -11.53 11.18
CA ARG A 18 9.22 -10.20 11.21
C ARG A 18 9.94 -9.21 12.12
N GLU A 19 10.35 -9.63 13.31
CA GLU A 19 11.10 -8.78 14.25
C GLU A 19 12.49 -8.45 13.69
N VAL A 20 13.16 -9.38 13.01
CA VAL A 20 14.44 -9.19 12.33
C VAL A 20 14.28 -8.30 11.11
N ASP A 21 13.25 -8.48 10.29
CA ASP A 21 12.96 -7.60 9.16
C ASP A 21 12.56 -6.20 9.62
N ASP A 22 11.82 -6.09 10.72
CA ASP A 22 11.46 -4.81 11.32
C ASP A 22 12.67 -4.13 12.01
N LEU A 23 13.57 -4.89 12.64
CA LEU A 23 14.85 -4.40 13.14
C LEU A 23 15.76 -3.95 12.00
N ARG A 24 15.87 -4.75 10.92
CA ARG A 24 16.60 -4.39 9.70
C ARG A 24 15.98 -3.15 9.06
N HIS A 25 14.64 -3.06 9.02
CA HIS A 25 13.92 -1.90 8.52
C HIS A 25 14.22 -0.67 9.38
N ARG A 26 14.04 -0.76 10.70
CA ARG A 26 14.33 0.31 11.66
C ARG A 26 15.78 0.78 11.57
N PHE A 27 16.75 -0.14 11.50
CA PHE A 27 18.17 0.17 11.29
C PHE A 27 18.45 0.80 9.92
N ARG A 28 17.73 0.39 8.86
CA ARG A 28 17.79 1.03 7.53
C ARG A 28 17.17 2.43 7.53
N THR A 29 16.25 2.73 8.44
CA THR A 29 15.46 3.97 8.42
C THR A 29 15.82 5.00 9.48
N ASP A 30 16.41 4.60 10.61
CA ASP A 30 16.84 5.51 11.66
C ASP A 30 18.22 6.10 11.34
N LEU A 31 18.18 7.21 10.61
CA LEU A 31 19.36 7.97 10.22
C LEU A 31 20.14 8.52 11.42
N GLY A 32 19.48 8.82 12.55
CA GLY A 32 20.11 9.48 13.68
C GLY A 32 21.08 8.57 14.42
N THR A 33 20.68 7.33 14.69
CA THR A 33 21.55 6.32 15.32
C THR A 33 22.66 5.88 14.37
N ARG A 34 22.30 5.68 13.09
CA ARG A 34 23.26 5.34 12.04
C ARG A 34 24.35 6.40 11.90
N ASN A 35 23.98 7.67 11.77
CA ASN A 35 24.93 8.77 11.61
C ASN A 35 25.83 8.96 12.84
N ARG A 36 25.32 8.79 14.06
CA ARG A 36 26.13 8.84 15.29
C ARG A 36 27.17 7.73 15.34
N VAL A 37 26.79 6.48 15.12
CA VAL A 37 27.74 5.35 15.10
C VAL A 37 28.78 5.53 13.98
N PHE A 38 28.38 6.06 12.83
CA PHE A 38 29.29 6.39 11.74
C PHE A 38 30.24 7.56 12.05
N ALA A 39 29.78 8.60 12.75
CA ALA A 39 30.59 9.74 13.15
C ALA A 39 31.66 9.33 14.17
N TRP A 40 31.28 8.61 15.23
CA TRP A 40 32.20 8.12 16.25
C TRP A 40 33.25 7.16 15.69
N SER A 41 32.85 6.27 14.77
CA SER A 41 33.80 5.37 14.11
C SER A 41 34.75 6.08 13.15
N SER A 42 34.29 7.10 12.43
CA SER A 42 35.14 7.96 11.61
C SER A 42 36.15 8.73 12.46
N ALA A 43 35.70 9.34 13.55
CA ALA A 43 36.57 10.05 14.48
C ALA A 43 37.65 9.12 15.05
N GLY A 44 37.29 7.91 15.48
CA GLY A 44 38.24 6.91 15.96
C GLY A 44 39.30 6.52 14.92
N LEU A 45 38.92 6.31 13.66
CA LEU A 45 39.85 5.99 12.57
C LEU A 45 40.85 7.13 12.29
N VAL A 46 40.37 8.37 12.29
CA VAL A 46 41.22 9.55 12.10
C VAL A 46 42.19 9.71 13.26
N LEU A 47 41.73 9.50 14.50
CA LEU A 47 42.58 9.54 15.70
C LEU A 47 43.67 8.46 15.68
N VAL A 48 43.33 7.22 15.30
CA VAL A 48 44.31 6.14 15.18
C VAL A 48 45.33 6.45 14.08
N ALA A 49 44.89 6.95 12.93
CA ALA A 49 45.80 7.35 11.84
C ALA A 49 46.71 8.51 12.25
N ALA A 50 46.18 9.52 12.94
CA ALA A 50 46.97 10.65 13.45
C ALA A 50 48.01 10.18 14.48
N LEU A 51 47.61 9.33 15.44
CA LEU A 51 48.51 8.75 16.44
C LEU A 51 49.63 7.93 15.77
N ALA A 52 49.29 7.13 14.76
CA ALA A 52 50.24 6.33 14.00
C ALA A 52 51.26 7.22 13.24
N LEU A 53 50.80 8.31 12.61
CA LEU A 53 51.68 9.29 11.95
C LEU A 53 52.59 10.01 12.95
N THR A 54 52.09 10.37 14.13
CA THR A 54 52.87 10.99 15.20
C THR A 54 53.97 10.06 15.71
N ILE A 55 53.65 8.78 15.96
CA ILE A 55 54.65 7.78 16.37
C ILE A 55 55.72 7.61 15.28
N ARG A 56 55.32 7.53 14.00
CA ARG A 56 56.27 7.40 12.89
C ARG A 56 57.17 8.63 12.74
N ALA A 57 56.62 9.83 12.92
CA ALA A 57 57.37 11.08 12.90
C ALA A 57 58.52 11.04 13.92
N VAL A 58 58.23 10.55 15.11
CA VAL A 58 59.18 10.46 16.23
C VAL A 58 60.24 9.36 16.00
N VAL A 59 59.85 8.21 15.46
CA VAL A 59 60.75 7.04 15.38
C VAL A 59 61.56 6.99 14.07
N HIS A 60 61.00 7.40 12.94
CA HIS A 60 61.59 7.19 11.60
C HIS A 60 61.55 8.42 10.68
N GLY A 61 60.99 9.55 11.14
CA GLY A 61 60.73 10.71 10.29
C GLY A 61 59.48 10.56 9.41
N LEU A 62 58.88 11.70 9.05
CA LEU A 62 57.67 11.77 8.22
C LEU A 62 58.02 11.98 6.74
N GLY A 63 57.95 10.90 5.96
CA GLY A 63 58.03 10.98 4.49
C GLY A 63 56.64 11.12 3.84
N PRO A 64 56.52 11.78 2.67
CA PRO A 64 55.24 11.95 1.97
C PRO A 64 54.54 10.63 1.62
N GLY A 65 55.30 9.56 1.36
CA GLY A 65 54.74 8.23 1.12
C GLY A 65 54.01 7.62 2.33
N ALA A 66 54.46 7.93 3.55
CA ALA A 66 53.80 7.45 4.78
C ALA A 66 52.47 8.16 5.03
N VAL A 67 52.42 9.47 4.75
CA VAL A 67 51.19 10.26 4.80
C VAL A 67 50.19 9.76 3.76
N LEU A 68 50.64 9.54 2.53
CA LEU A 68 49.79 9.01 1.46
C LEU A 68 49.23 7.61 1.79
N ALA A 69 50.07 6.71 2.34
CA ALA A 69 49.64 5.38 2.76
C ALA A 69 48.59 5.42 3.89
N ALA A 70 48.76 6.30 4.88
CA ALA A 70 47.79 6.48 5.96
C ALA A 70 46.45 7.02 5.43
N VAL A 71 46.47 8.01 4.54
CA VAL A 71 45.28 8.55 3.89
C VAL A 71 44.57 7.47 3.06
N LEU A 72 45.31 6.73 2.22
CA LEU A 72 44.76 5.63 1.41
C LEU A 72 44.16 4.53 2.29
N GLY A 73 44.82 4.17 3.40
CA GLY A 73 44.31 3.21 4.36
C GLY A 73 42.98 3.65 4.98
N VAL A 74 42.89 4.90 5.44
CA VAL A 74 41.64 5.48 5.98
C VAL A 74 40.54 5.49 4.91
N VAL A 75 40.85 5.88 3.67
CA VAL A 75 39.90 5.90 2.55
C VAL A 75 39.40 4.49 2.22
N LEU A 76 40.29 3.49 2.15
CA LEU A 76 39.93 2.09 1.87
C LEU A 76 39.08 1.48 2.97
N VAL A 77 39.45 1.68 4.24
CA VAL A 77 38.65 1.23 5.39
C VAL A 77 37.29 1.93 5.37
N ARG A 78 37.24 3.23 5.10
CA ARG A 78 35.97 3.97 4.99
C ARG A 78 35.11 3.47 3.84
N ALA A 79 35.72 3.16 2.70
CA ALA A 79 35.03 2.60 1.54
C ALA A 79 34.45 1.21 1.86
N ALA A 80 35.19 0.38 2.59
CA ALA A 80 34.75 -0.95 3.03
C ALA A 80 33.66 -0.90 4.11
N MET A 81 33.64 0.12 4.98
CA MET A 81 32.69 0.23 6.10
C MET A 81 31.26 0.59 5.71
N LEU A 82 31.05 1.18 4.53
CA LEU A 82 29.72 1.57 4.07
C LEU A 82 29.10 0.40 3.32
N ARG A 83 28.19 -0.31 3.99
CA ARG A 83 27.42 -1.41 3.40
C ARG A 83 26.70 -0.92 2.13
N PRO A 84 26.91 -1.56 0.97
CA PRO A 84 26.22 -1.19 -0.25
C PRO A 84 24.74 -1.55 -0.11
N ALA A 85 23.86 -0.61 -0.47
CA ALA A 85 22.43 -0.87 -0.51
C ALA A 85 22.10 -1.75 -1.74
N ALA A 86 20.99 -2.47 -1.66
CA ALA A 86 20.40 -3.08 -2.84
C ALA A 86 19.94 -1.98 -3.79
N PRO A 87 20.19 -2.12 -5.11
CA PRO A 87 19.72 -1.16 -6.09
C PRO A 87 18.18 -1.13 -6.15
N PRO A 88 17.60 -0.01 -6.62
CA PRO A 88 16.18 0.04 -6.93
C PRO A 88 15.85 -0.96 -8.06
N HIS A 89 14.67 -1.54 -8.00
CA HIS A 89 14.18 -2.48 -9.00
C HIS A 89 13.20 -1.76 -9.91
N VAL A 90 13.32 -1.99 -11.21
CA VAL A 90 12.55 -1.26 -12.22
C VAL A 90 11.88 -2.27 -13.14
N HIS A 91 10.59 -2.09 -13.36
CA HIS A 91 9.78 -2.89 -14.28
C HIS A 91 9.08 -1.96 -15.26
N GLY A 92 9.14 -2.26 -16.56
CA GLY A 92 8.42 -1.51 -17.59
C GLY A 92 8.95 -0.11 -17.93
N LEU A 93 10.09 0.36 -17.38
CA LEU A 93 10.67 1.66 -17.74
C LEU A 93 11.59 1.53 -18.97
N PRO A 94 11.30 2.20 -20.09
CA PRO A 94 12.16 2.15 -21.28
C PRO A 94 13.61 2.57 -20.97
N GLY A 95 14.57 1.82 -21.51
CA GLY A 95 16.00 2.07 -21.31
C GLY A 95 16.57 1.56 -19.98
N VAL A 96 15.77 0.90 -19.14
CA VAL A 96 16.25 0.16 -17.96
C VAL A 96 16.00 -1.33 -18.15
N PRO A 97 17.04 -2.19 -18.07
CA PRO A 97 16.85 -3.63 -18.17
C PRO A 97 16.04 -4.16 -16.98
N GLU A 98 15.08 -5.05 -17.26
CA GLU A 98 14.35 -5.72 -16.19
C GLU A 98 15.31 -6.61 -15.38
N PRO A 99 15.17 -6.64 -14.04
CA PRO A 99 15.99 -7.52 -13.23
C PRO A 99 15.69 -8.98 -13.57
N ALA A 100 16.72 -9.83 -13.60
CA ALA A 100 16.53 -11.28 -13.82
C ALA A 100 15.87 -11.97 -12.61
N VAL A 101 16.15 -11.50 -11.39
CA VAL A 101 15.59 -12.03 -10.13
C VAL A 101 14.87 -10.93 -9.35
N CYS A 102 13.73 -11.25 -8.74
CA CYS A 102 12.78 -10.29 -8.18
C CYS A 102 12.12 -10.84 -6.89
N PRO A 103 12.34 -10.20 -5.73
CA PRO A 103 13.33 -9.13 -5.53
C PRO A 103 14.76 -9.64 -5.79
N THR A 104 15.65 -8.79 -6.31
CA THR A 104 17.07 -9.15 -6.41
C THR A 104 17.60 -9.37 -4.99
N PRO A 105 18.36 -10.44 -4.73
CA PRO A 105 18.90 -10.69 -3.41
C PRO A 105 19.67 -9.47 -2.91
N ASP A 106 19.49 -9.14 -1.62
CA ASP A 106 20.38 -8.20 -0.96
C ASP A 106 21.85 -8.67 -1.17
N PRO A 107 22.82 -7.76 -1.34
CA PRO A 107 24.21 -8.15 -1.39
C PRO A 107 24.56 -8.97 -0.14
N PRO A 108 25.44 -9.99 -0.26
CA PRO A 108 25.78 -10.89 0.84
C PRO A 108 26.06 -10.13 2.13
N ASP A 109 25.67 -10.69 3.27
CA ASP A 109 25.92 -10.02 4.54
C ASP A 109 27.42 -9.95 4.84
N ARG A 110 28.02 -8.81 4.49
CA ARG A 110 29.42 -8.53 4.75
C ARG A 110 29.65 -7.95 6.15
N SER A 111 28.67 -7.98 7.06
CA SER A 111 28.84 -7.40 8.41
C SER A 111 30.02 -7.99 9.20
N PRO A 112 30.27 -9.32 9.22
CA PRO A 112 31.46 -9.88 9.87
C PRO A 112 32.76 -9.40 9.22
N PHE A 113 32.75 -9.28 7.91
CA PHE A 113 33.88 -8.79 7.11
C PHE A 113 34.15 -7.30 7.34
N VAL A 114 33.11 -6.47 7.39
CA VAL A 114 33.19 -5.03 7.69
C VAL A 114 33.69 -4.79 9.11
N LEU A 115 33.24 -5.60 10.08
CA LEU A 115 33.76 -5.56 11.44
C LEU A 115 35.23 -6.00 11.51
N ALA A 116 35.63 -7.04 10.76
CA ALA A 116 37.02 -7.46 10.65
C ALA A 116 37.91 -6.38 10.03
N VAL A 117 37.52 -5.77 8.90
CA VAL A 117 38.24 -4.65 8.27
C VAL A 117 38.29 -3.42 9.17
N ARG A 118 37.26 -3.19 10.01
CA ARG A 118 37.23 -2.08 10.97
C ARG A 118 38.25 -2.25 12.09
N TRP A 119 38.43 -3.46 12.61
CA TRP A 119 39.43 -3.75 13.64
C TRP A 119 40.83 -3.96 13.07
N LEU A 120 40.96 -4.74 11.99
CA LEU A 120 42.23 -4.90 11.28
C LEU A 120 42.71 -3.55 10.74
N GLY A 121 41.88 -2.72 10.12
CA GLY A 121 42.31 -1.43 9.57
C GLY A 121 42.94 -0.48 10.60
N ALA A 122 42.44 -0.48 11.84
CA ALA A 122 43.01 0.31 12.94
C ALA A 122 44.34 -0.27 13.46
N VAL A 123 44.41 -1.60 13.65
CA VAL A 123 45.64 -2.31 14.05
C VAL A 123 46.71 -2.25 12.96
N LEU A 124 46.29 -2.27 11.70
CA LEU A 124 47.14 -2.25 10.53
C LEU A 124 47.65 -0.84 10.25
N ALA A 125 46.86 0.21 10.47
CA ALA A 125 47.34 1.60 10.48
C ALA A 125 48.46 1.82 11.52
N PHE A 126 48.36 1.18 12.69
CA PHE A 126 49.39 1.20 13.72
C PHE A 126 50.64 0.40 13.31
N ALA A 127 50.47 -0.81 12.74
CA ALA A 127 51.59 -1.61 12.22
C ALA A 127 52.30 -0.94 11.03
N LEU A 128 51.55 -0.26 10.15
CA LEU A 128 52.06 0.51 9.02
C LEU A 128 52.93 1.70 9.42
N ALA A 129 52.72 2.28 10.61
CA ALA A 129 53.56 3.36 11.12
C ALA A 129 54.97 2.90 11.51
N LEU A 130 55.14 1.61 11.80
CA LEU A 130 56.39 1.01 12.29
C LEU A 130 57.05 0.08 11.26
N ALA A 131 56.41 -0.17 10.12
CA ALA A 131 56.84 -1.16 9.14
C ALA A 131 57.59 -0.55 7.93
N SER A 132 58.45 -1.37 7.31
CA SER A 132 59.17 -1.03 6.07
C SER A 132 58.21 -0.85 4.88
N LEU A 133 58.60 -0.06 3.89
CA LEU A 133 57.79 0.23 2.70
C LEU A 133 57.22 -1.03 2.00
N PRO A 134 57.95 -2.15 1.87
CA PRO A 134 57.39 -3.38 1.31
C PRO A 134 56.21 -3.94 2.11
N VAL A 135 56.29 -3.93 3.43
CA VAL A 135 55.20 -4.40 4.31
C VAL A 135 53.97 -3.50 4.16
N VAL A 136 54.19 -2.19 4.01
CA VAL A 136 53.12 -1.22 3.73
C VAL A 136 52.36 -1.54 2.45
N LEU A 137 53.09 -1.87 1.38
CA LEU A 137 52.49 -2.21 0.10
C LEU A 137 51.69 -3.51 0.15
N VAL A 138 52.20 -4.57 0.80
CA VAL A 138 51.47 -5.85 0.96
C VAL A 138 50.15 -5.63 1.70
N VAL A 139 50.20 -4.86 2.78
CA VAL A 139 49.02 -4.49 3.57
C VAL A 139 47.98 -3.75 2.73
N LEU A 140 48.40 -2.77 1.94
CA LEU A 140 47.50 -2.00 1.08
C LEU A 140 46.87 -2.89 0.01
N VAL A 141 47.61 -3.86 -0.55
CA VAL A 141 47.06 -4.85 -1.49
C VAL A 141 46.02 -5.73 -0.82
N VAL A 142 46.27 -6.25 0.39
CA VAL A 142 45.29 -7.04 1.15
C VAL A 142 44.02 -6.22 1.42
N LEU A 143 44.17 -4.96 1.85
CA LEU A 143 43.03 -4.06 2.07
C LEU A 143 42.27 -3.75 0.76
N ALA A 144 42.98 -3.59 -0.37
CA ALA A 144 42.35 -3.35 -1.66
C ALA A 144 41.56 -4.57 -2.14
N VAL A 145 42.13 -5.78 -2.05
CA VAL A 145 41.46 -7.05 -2.35
C VAL A 145 40.24 -7.23 -1.46
N ALA A 146 40.38 -6.91 -0.16
CA ALA A 146 39.28 -6.92 0.79
C ALA A 146 38.18 -5.89 0.43
N ALA A 147 38.54 -4.67 0.06
CA ALA A 147 37.57 -3.64 -0.29
C ALA A 147 36.88 -3.88 -1.65
N ALA A 148 37.51 -4.60 -2.57
CA ALA A 148 37.07 -4.75 -3.96
C ALA A 148 35.60 -5.20 -4.12
N PRO A 149 35.09 -6.21 -3.39
CA PRO A 149 33.68 -6.59 -3.50
C PRO A 149 32.71 -5.47 -3.07
N VAL A 150 33.05 -4.71 -2.02
CA VAL A 150 32.21 -3.61 -1.51
C VAL A 150 32.20 -2.44 -2.49
N VAL A 151 33.37 -2.12 -3.06
CA VAL A 151 33.51 -1.12 -4.11
C VAL A 151 32.72 -1.55 -5.35
N ALA A 152 32.82 -2.81 -5.78
CA ALA A 152 32.07 -3.32 -6.92
C ALA A 152 30.56 -3.17 -6.73
N ASP A 153 30.01 -3.49 -5.56
CA ASP A 153 28.58 -3.33 -5.28
C ASP A 153 28.15 -1.85 -5.25
N LYS A 154 29.01 -0.94 -4.79
CA LYS A 154 28.76 0.51 -4.86
C LYS A 154 28.77 1.02 -6.30
N VAL A 155 29.71 0.55 -7.12
CA VAL A 155 29.77 0.89 -8.55
C VAL A 155 28.51 0.38 -9.26
N ARG A 156 28.04 -0.83 -8.94
CA ARG A 156 26.77 -1.38 -9.44
C ARG A 156 25.57 -0.52 -9.02
N LEU A 157 25.47 -0.16 -7.74
CA LEU A 157 24.40 0.72 -7.23
C LEU A 157 24.42 2.09 -7.92
N TRP A 158 25.60 2.70 -8.04
CA TRP A 158 25.77 3.99 -8.71
C TRP A 158 25.40 3.90 -10.20
N GLY A 159 25.84 2.85 -10.89
CA GLY A 159 25.47 2.57 -12.27
C GLY A 159 23.96 2.41 -12.44
N ALA A 160 23.31 1.60 -11.59
CA ALA A 160 21.86 1.41 -11.60
C ALA A 160 21.10 2.72 -11.37
N ARG A 161 21.52 3.52 -10.38
CA ARG A 161 20.94 4.85 -10.11
C ARG A 161 21.14 5.82 -11.29
N ARG A 162 22.33 5.81 -11.93
CA ARG A 162 22.61 6.65 -13.10
C ARG A 162 21.75 6.25 -14.29
N THR A 163 21.60 4.96 -14.56
CA THR A 163 20.73 4.42 -15.61
C THR A 163 19.27 4.79 -15.34
N LEU A 164 18.78 4.56 -14.12
CA LEU A 164 17.44 4.94 -13.71
C LEU A 164 17.18 6.44 -13.89
N ARG A 165 18.08 7.31 -13.42
CA ARG A 165 17.91 8.76 -13.57
C ARG A 165 17.85 9.19 -15.03
N ARG A 166 18.72 8.63 -15.87
CA ARG A 166 18.71 8.92 -17.33
C ARG A 166 17.41 8.48 -17.97
N ALA A 167 16.95 7.28 -17.65
CA ALA A 167 15.68 6.75 -18.17
C ALA A 167 14.49 7.61 -17.72
N LEU A 168 14.45 8.04 -16.45
CA LEU A 168 13.40 8.95 -15.96
C LEU A 168 13.45 10.32 -16.64
N LEU A 169 14.64 10.88 -16.86
CA LEU A 169 14.80 12.14 -17.61
C LEU A 169 14.34 12.01 -19.07
N ALA A 170 14.53 10.85 -19.70
CA ALA A 170 14.06 10.59 -21.07
C ALA A 170 12.56 10.25 -21.13
N TYR A 171 12.02 9.61 -20.09
CA TYR A 171 10.61 9.23 -20.00
C TYR A 171 9.71 10.43 -19.68
N GLU A 172 10.25 11.42 -18.95
CA GLU A 172 9.59 12.66 -18.52
C GLU A 172 8.25 12.42 -17.79
N PRO A 173 8.22 11.63 -16.70
CA PRO A 173 7.00 11.44 -15.95
C PRO A 173 6.57 12.74 -15.29
N ARG A 174 5.27 13.04 -15.34
CA ARG A 174 4.64 14.21 -14.71
C ARG A 174 4.22 13.94 -13.28
N PHE A 175 3.83 12.71 -12.97
CA PHE A 175 3.37 12.35 -11.64
C PHE A 175 3.92 11.01 -11.15
N VAL A 176 3.82 10.80 -9.84
CA VAL A 176 4.19 9.56 -9.17
C VAL A 176 3.00 9.01 -8.39
N LEU A 177 2.68 7.73 -8.57
CA LEU A 177 1.82 6.99 -7.66
C LEU A 177 2.68 6.34 -6.56
N GLY A 178 2.70 6.95 -5.37
CA GLY A 178 3.54 6.54 -4.25
C GLY A 178 2.87 5.45 -3.40
N TYR A 179 3.58 4.35 -3.15
CA TYR A 179 3.08 3.24 -2.34
C TYR A 179 4.04 2.78 -1.24
N GLY A 180 3.64 3.03 0.01
CA GLY A 180 4.39 2.69 1.23
C GLY A 180 3.68 1.72 2.16
N GLY A 181 2.50 1.23 1.77
CA GLY A 181 1.71 0.22 2.51
C GLY A 181 2.42 -1.13 2.60
N TYR A 182 1.94 -2.00 3.49
CA TYR A 182 2.46 -3.38 3.66
C TYR A 182 1.55 -4.45 3.05
N GLY A 183 0.29 -4.13 2.73
CA GLY A 183 -0.65 -5.04 2.08
C GLY A 183 -1.47 -4.32 1.03
N GLY A 184 -2.05 -5.06 0.09
CA GLY A 184 -2.98 -4.53 -0.92
C GLY A 184 -2.38 -3.66 -2.02
N GLY A 185 -1.05 -3.58 -2.14
CA GLY A 185 -0.38 -2.68 -3.09
C GLY A 185 -0.86 -2.79 -4.53
N PRO A 186 -0.75 -3.96 -5.17
CA PRO A 186 -1.17 -4.11 -6.56
C PRO A 186 -2.67 -3.88 -6.78
N ILE A 187 -3.51 -4.18 -5.78
CA ILE A 187 -4.96 -3.91 -5.83
C ILE A 187 -5.23 -2.40 -5.78
N HIS A 188 -4.68 -1.70 -4.78
CA HIS A 188 -4.90 -0.26 -4.63
C HIS A 188 -4.29 0.55 -5.78
N VAL A 189 -3.13 0.11 -6.30
CA VAL A 189 -2.49 0.74 -7.45
C VAL A 189 -3.28 0.47 -8.74
N GLY A 190 -3.66 -0.79 -8.98
CA GLY A 190 -4.46 -1.16 -10.16
C GLY A 190 -5.82 -0.47 -10.20
N MET A 191 -6.42 -0.18 -9.04
CA MET A 191 -7.66 0.59 -8.93
C MET A 191 -7.53 2.04 -9.42
N TRP A 192 -6.36 2.68 -9.27
CA TRP A 192 -6.18 4.11 -9.57
C TRP A 192 -5.40 4.37 -10.85
N GLU A 193 -4.56 3.43 -11.27
CA GLU A 193 -3.72 3.58 -12.46
C GLU A 193 -4.51 3.95 -13.73
N PRO A 194 -5.63 3.30 -14.08
CA PRO A 194 -6.40 3.67 -15.27
C PRO A 194 -6.90 5.12 -15.22
N HIS A 195 -7.39 5.58 -14.07
CA HIS A 195 -7.91 6.94 -13.91
C HIS A 195 -6.81 8.00 -13.93
N LEU A 196 -5.61 7.68 -13.42
CA LEU A 196 -4.45 8.56 -13.54
C LEU A 196 -3.96 8.65 -14.98
N LEU A 197 -3.89 7.52 -15.70
CA LEU A 197 -3.48 7.49 -17.11
C LEU A 197 -4.49 8.14 -18.05
N ALA A 198 -5.77 8.17 -17.68
CA ALA A 198 -6.82 8.87 -18.44
C ALA A 198 -6.56 10.38 -18.58
N SER A 199 -5.70 10.97 -17.76
CA SER A 199 -5.21 12.36 -17.94
C SER A 199 -4.40 12.58 -19.22
N GLY A 200 -3.93 11.51 -19.85
CA GLY A 200 -2.99 11.56 -20.98
C GLY A 200 -1.53 11.75 -20.55
N ASP A 201 -1.27 11.92 -19.25
CA ASP A 201 0.07 12.16 -18.72
C ASP A 201 0.82 10.89 -18.35
N ARG A 202 2.14 10.96 -18.49
CA ARG A 202 3.04 9.87 -18.11
C ARG A 202 3.25 9.88 -16.60
N GLY A 203 3.01 8.74 -15.97
CA GLY A 203 3.29 8.51 -14.55
C GLY A 203 4.26 7.37 -14.31
N VAL A 204 4.79 7.29 -13.09
CA VAL A 204 5.49 6.10 -12.60
C VAL A 204 4.96 5.70 -11.22
N ILE A 205 5.05 4.42 -10.89
CA ILE A 205 4.70 3.92 -9.56
C ILE A 205 5.99 3.79 -8.75
N VAL A 206 6.02 4.36 -7.54
CA VAL A 206 7.16 4.22 -6.62
C VAL A 206 6.74 3.43 -5.39
N GLY A 207 7.16 2.16 -5.36
CA GLY A 207 6.93 1.25 -4.25
C GLY A 207 8.07 1.26 -3.24
N LEU A 208 7.75 1.29 -1.94
CA LEU A 208 8.76 1.20 -0.87
C LEU A 208 8.95 -0.23 -0.34
N ARG A 209 8.34 -1.23 -1.00
CA ARG A 209 8.35 -2.63 -0.58
C ARG A 209 8.80 -3.53 -1.71
N SER A 210 9.82 -4.33 -1.44
CA SER A 210 10.38 -5.28 -2.40
C SER A 210 9.51 -6.53 -2.58
N HIS A 211 8.61 -6.88 -1.66
CA HIS A 211 7.78 -8.10 -1.78
C HIS A 211 6.75 -8.02 -2.91
N TYR A 212 6.29 -6.81 -3.29
CA TYR A 212 5.38 -6.64 -4.42
C TYR A 212 6.00 -7.05 -5.76
N CYS A 213 7.33 -7.11 -5.84
CA CYS A 213 8.05 -7.58 -7.01
C CYS A 213 7.55 -8.97 -7.48
N ALA A 214 7.32 -9.90 -6.55
CA ALA A 214 6.81 -11.23 -6.87
C ALA A 214 5.38 -11.19 -7.43
N GLU A 215 4.51 -10.34 -6.87
CA GLU A 215 3.13 -10.14 -7.34
C GLU A 215 3.09 -9.54 -8.75
N LEU A 216 3.97 -8.59 -9.05
CA LEU A 216 4.08 -7.99 -10.40
C LEU A 216 4.47 -9.03 -11.46
N ARG A 217 5.39 -9.94 -11.12
CA ARG A 217 5.79 -11.05 -12.01
C ARG A 217 4.71 -12.11 -12.17
N ALA A 218 3.93 -12.34 -11.11
CA ALA A 218 2.84 -13.30 -11.12
C ALA A 218 1.64 -12.87 -11.99
N GLY A 219 1.69 -11.68 -12.60
CA GLY A 219 0.74 -11.27 -13.65
C GLY A 219 0.05 -9.93 -13.38
N ILE A 220 0.25 -9.30 -12.22
CA ILE A 220 -0.29 -7.95 -11.97
C ILE A 220 0.70 -6.94 -12.58
N ARG A 221 0.71 -6.84 -13.91
CA ARG A 221 1.61 -5.91 -14.63
C ARG A 221 0.92 -4.55 -14.78
N PRO A 222 1.31 -3.52 -14.01
CA PRO A 222 0.82 -2.17 -14.22
C PRO A 222 1.25 -1.65 -15.59
N THR A 223 0.46 -0.74 -16.13
CA THR A 223 0.78 -0.04 -17.39
C THR A 223 1.89 0.99 -17.18
N MET A 224 1.88 1.68 -16.04
CA MET A 224 2.95 2.59 -15.63
C MET A 224 4.19 1.80 -15.20
N PRO A 225 5.41 2.32 -15.46
CA PRO A 225 6.62 1.74 -14.93
C PRO A 225 6.60 1.65 -13.39
N TRP A 226 6.93 0.49 -12.85
CA TRP A 226 7.01 0.27 -11.40
C TRP A 226 8.46 0.31 -10.92
N ILE A 227 8.75 1.19 -9.97
CA ILE A 227 10.06 1.35 -9.36
C ILE A 227 9.99 1.01 -7.87
N SER A 228 10.56 -0.13 -7.49
CA SER A 228 10.70 -0.52 -6.08
C SER A 228 11.99 0.05 -5.52
N ALA A 229 11.89 0.92 -4.52
CA ALA A 229 13.05 1.45 -3.82
C ALA A 229 13.88 0.32 -3.19
N GLY A 230 15.20 0.48 -3.24
CA GLY A 230 16.15 -0.40 -2.58
C GLY A 230 16.21 -0.19 -1.07
N SER A 231 17.24 -0.75 -0.44
CA SER A 231 17.41 -0.64 1.02
C SER A 231 17.86 0.75 1.50
N ASP A 232 18.31 1.62 0.59
CA ASP A 232 18.63 3.04 0.84
C ASP A 232 17.59 3.95 0.17
N VAL A 233 16.38 3.92 0.71
CA VAL A 233 15.21 4.66 0.19
C VAL A 233 15.51 6.14 -0.05
N LEU A 234 16.22 6.81 0.87
CA LEU A 234 16.51 8.25 0.73
C LEU A 234 17.51 8.55 -0.38
N GLY A 235 18.54 7.70 -0.53
CA GLY A 235 19.45 7.81 -1.67
C GLY A 235 18.74 7.58 -2.99
N ASP A 236 17.77 6.66 -3.03
CA ASP A 236 16.96 6.40 -4.23
C ASP A 236 16.00 7.56 -4.52
N MET A 237 15.38 8.18 -3.51
CA MET A 237 14.48 9.33 -3.70
C MET A 237 15.14 10.51 -4.40
N ARG A 238 16.44 10.76 -4.16
CA ARG A 238 17.21 11.82 -4.85
C ARG A 238 17.37 11.55 -6.36
N VAL A 239 17.28 10.29 -6.75
CA VAL A 239 17.45 9.83 -8.13
C VAL A 239 16.10 9.79 -8.84
N LEU A 240 15.04 9.44 -8.10
CA LEU A 240 13.68 9.35 -8.61
C LEU A 240 13.05 10.71 -8.91
N THR A 241 13.51 11.78 -8.25
CA THR A 241 12.98 13.12 -8.39
C THR A 241 13.61 13.84 -9.59
N VAL A 242 12.93 13.79 -10.73
CA VAL A 242 13.32 14.48 -11.96
C VAL A 242 12.49 15.76 -12.16
N PRO A 243 13.00 16.79 -12.87
CA PRO A 243 12.33 18.08 -12.98
C PRO A 243 10.93 18.05 -13.60
N SER A 244 10.61 17.04 -14.42
CA SER A 244 9.29 16.89 -15.05
C SER A 244 8.19 16.54 -14.04
N MET A 245 8.54 15.98 -12.87
CA MET A 245 7.58 15.55 -11.86
C MET A 245 7.08 16.72 -11.03
N THR A 246 5.75 16.86 -10.94
CA THR A 246 5.09 17.94 -10.20
C THR A 246 4.24 17.43 -9.04
N THR A 247 3.69 16.22 -9.16
CA THR A 247 2.66 15.72 -8.23
C THR A 247 2.86 14.25 -7.84
N PHE A 248 2.68 13.94 -6.55
CA PHE A 248 2.75 12.60 -5.97
C PHE A 248 1.38 12.23 -5.39
N PHE A 249 0.78 11.16 -5.89
CA PHE A 249 -0.52 10.62 -5.46
C PHE A 249 -0.34 9.47 -4.47
N TYR A 250 -1.24 9.37 -3.48
CA TYR A 250 -1.17 8.37 -2.42
C TYR A 250 -2.52 7.71 -2.17
N VAL A 251 -2.55 6.38 -2.31
CA VAL A 251 -3.81 5.59 -2.30
C VAL A 251 -3.98 4.75 -1.03
N HIS A 252 -3.07 4.86 -0.07
CA HIS A 252 -3.11 4.03 1.14
C HIS A 252 -2.63 4.77 2.38
N ASN A 253 -3.28 4.59 3.53
CA ASN A 253 -2.91 5.30 4.74
C ASN A 253 -1.70 4.62 5.42
N ALA A 254 -0.51 4.78 4.84
CA ALA A 254 0.73 4.15 5.31
C ALA A 254 1.69 5.15 5.97
N PRO A 255 2.24 4.85 7.16
CA PRO A 255 3.37 5.60 7.72
C PRO A 255 4.58 5.63 6.78
N GLY A 256 4.73 4.62 5.92
CA GLY A 256 5.81 4.53 4.93
C GLY A 256 5.85 5.73 3.97
N HIS A 257 4.70 6.38 3.70
CA HIS A 257 4.62 7.54 2.83
C HIS A 257 5.41 8.75 3.35
N LEU A 258 5.69 8.84 4.65
CA LEU A 258 6.49 9.93 5.23
C LEU A 258 7.88 10.04 4.59
N LYS A 259 8.43 8.94 4.07
CA LYS A 259 9.72 8.96 3.35
C LYS A 259 9.60 9.64 1.98
N LEU A 260 8.47 9.47 1.29
CA LEU A 260 8.18 10.11 0.01
C LEU A 260 7.83 11.59 0.22
N MET A 261 7.11 11.92 1.29
CA MET A 261 6.75 13.29 1.68
C MET A 261 7.96 14.17 2.06
N GLY A 262 9.15 13.59 2.16
CA GLY A 262 10.39 14.36 2.29
C GLY A 262 10.73 15.17 1.04
N ILE A 263 10.15 14.85 -0.12
CA ILE A 263 10.38 15.53 -1.38
C ILE A 263 9.51 16.79 -1.44
N ARG A 264 10.09 17.94 -1.10
CA ARG A 264 9.31 19.19 -0.97
C ARG A 264 9.02 19.91 -2.30
N SER A 265 9.68 19.51 -3.38
CA SER A 265 9.55 20.13 -4.72
C SER A 265 8.30 19.69 -5.49
N VAL A 266 7.49 18.79 -4.91
CA VAL A 266 6.29 18.25 -5.54
C VAL A 266 5.10 18.42 -4.61
N ARG A 267 3.90 18.45 -5.20
CA ARG A 267 2.62 18.41 -4.49
C ARG A 267 2.33 16.99 -4.01
N HIS A 268 1.90 16.83 -2.76
CA HIS A 268 1.48 15.55 -2.20
C HIS A 268 -0.05 15.49 -2.10
N VAL A 269 -0.65 14.57 -2.85
CA VAL A 269 -2.11 14.42 -2.99
C VAL A 269 -2.58 13.11 -2.37
N TRP A 270 -3.49 13.21 -1.41
CA TRP A 270 -4.20 12.07 -0.85
C TRP A 270 -5.40 11.68 -1.72
N LEU A 271 -5.47 10.41 -2.12
CA LEU A 271 -6.60 9.82 -2.85
C LEU A 271 -7.34 8.76 -2.00
N GLY A 272 -6.60 7.97 -1.22
CA GLY A 272 -7.16 6.80 -0.53
C GLY A 272 -7.47 5.62 -1.47
N HIS A 273 -8.19 4.61 -0.98
CA HIS A 273 -8.56 3.40 -1.75
C HIS A 273 -10.02 2.98 -1.51
N GLY A 274 -10.87 3.96 -1.19
CA GLY A 274 -12.28 3.75 -0.88
C GLY A 274 -12.78 4.75 0.13
N ASP A 275 -14.00 5.25 -0.10
CA ASP A 275 -14.70 6.07 0.87
C ASP A 275 -15.42 5.17 1.86
N SER A 276 -15.05 5.21 3.15
CA SER A 276 -15.67 4.40 4.20
C SER A 276 -15.37 4.99 5.57
N ASP A 277 -16.15 4.64 6.59
CA ASP A 277 -16.00 5.17 7.96
C ASP A 277 -14.93 4.46 8.80
N LYS A 278 -13.98 3.80 8.14
CA LYS A 278 -12.82 3.18 8.82
C LYS A 278 -11.79 4.25 9.18
N SER A 279 -11.03 4.02 10.24
CA SER A 279 -9.94 4.92 10.70
C SER A 279 -8.87 5.21 9.65
N GLY A 280 -8.78 4.38 8.60
CA GLY A 280 -7.95 4.64 7.43
C GLY A 280 -8.34 5.90 6.65
N SER A 281 -9.60 6.34 6.73
CA SER A 281 -10.18 7.41 5.91
C SER A 281 -10.32 8.76 6.63
N HIS A 282 -9.96 8.85 7.92
CA HIS A 282 -10.04 10.09 8.72
C HIS A 282 -8.82 10.27 9.66
N HIS A 283 -7.63 9.87 9.22
CA HIS A 283 -6.45 9.83 10.08
C HIS A 283 -5.69 11.17 10.11
N SER A 284 -5.23 11.62 11.28
CA SER A 284 -4.51 12.90 11.48
C SER A 284 -3.29 13.10 10.57
N ARG A 285 -2.59 12.02 10.21
CA ARG A 285 -1.53 12.01 9.17
C ARG A 285 -1.93 12.72 7.88
N HIS A 286 -3.22 12.77 7.52
CA HIS A 286 -3.66 13.39 6.29
C HIS A 286 -3.41 14.92 6.26
N LEU A 287 -3.19 15.55 7.42
CA LEU A 287 -2.69 16.93 7.55
C LEU A 287 -1.34 17.19 6.87
N ARG A 288 -0.59 16.12 6.55
CA ARG A 288 0.71 16.20 5.85
C ARG A 288 0.59 16.32 4.33
N TYR A 289 -0.59 16.03 3.77
CA TYR A 289 -0.83 16.20 2.34
C TYR A 289 -1.17 17.66 2.03
N ASP A 290 -0.75 18.10 0.85
CA ASP A 290 -1.05 19.45 0.35
C ASP A 290 -2.51 19.51 -0.12
N VAL A 291 -3.00 18.43 -0.74
CA VAL A 291 -4.38 18.30 -1.24
C VAL A 291 -4.97 16.94 -0.86
N LEU A 292 -6.25 16.92 -0.51
CA LEU A 292 -7.04 15.73 -0.27
C LEU A 292 -8.16 15.67 -1.32
N VAL A 293 -8.15 14.65 -2.17
CA VAL A 293 -9.28 14.39 -3.07
C VAL A 293 -10.33 13.62 -2.28
N ALA A 294 -11.57 14.11 -2.33
CA ALA A 294 -12.72 13.55 -1.63
C ALA A 294 -13.84 13.23 -2.62
N SER A 295 -14.63 12.21 -2.29
CA SER A 295 -15.78 11.80 -3.11
C SER A 295 -16.94 12.76 -3.01
N GLY A 296 -17.17 13.33 -1.83
CA GLY A 296 -18.25 14.27 -1.57
C GLY A 296 -18.07 14.91 -0.20
N GLU A 297 -19.03 15.75 0.20
CA GLU A 297 -19.01 16.45 1.49
C GLU A 297 -18.97 15.47 2.67
N ALA A 298 -19.62 14.30 2.55
CA ALA A 298 -19.61 13.27 3.59
C ALA A 298 -18.19 12.84 4.01
N ALA A 299 -17.25 12.84 3.06
CA ALA A 299 -15.85 12.50 3.31
C ALA A 299 -15.11 13.58 4.10
N ILE A 300 -15.51 14.85 3.95
CA ILE A 300 -14.97 16.00 4.69
C ILE A 300 -15.53 16.00 6.11
N ASP A 301 -16.84 15.87 6.25
CA ASP A 301 -17.55 15.81 7.54
C ASP A 301 -17.00 14.69 8.44
N ARG A 302 -16.51 13.60 7.83
CA ARG A 302 -15.88 12.49 8.55
C ARG A 302 -14.65 12.92 9.34
N TYR A 303 -13.82 13.81 8.82
CA TYR A 303 -12.66 14.30 9.56
C TYR A 303 -13.09 15.07 10.81
N THR A 304 -14.04 16.00 10.67
CA THR A 304 -14.59 16.79 11.78
C THR A 304 -15.23 15.91 12.84
N ARG A 305 -16.05 14.92 12.45
CA ARG A 305 -16.69 13.95 13.36
C ARG A 305 -15.69 13.16 14.20
N HIS A 306 -14.47 12.96 13.70
CA HIS A 306 -13.41 12.22 14.40
C HIS A 306 -12.34 13.14 15.01
N GLY A 307 -12.64 14.43 15.18
CA GLY A 307 -11.75 15.38 15.83
C GLY A 307 -10.47 15.68 15.04
N VAL A 308 -10.50 15.49 13.73
CA VAL A 308 -9.40 15.85 12.83
C VAL A 308 -9.83 17.08 12.03
N ASP A 309 -9.31 18.24 12.39
CA ASP A 309 -9.61 19.48 11.70
C ASP A 309 -8.64 19.68 10.52
N ILE A 310 -9.17 19.63 9.29
CA ILE A 310 -8.42 19.90 8.06
C ILE A 310 -9.16 21.05 7.34
N PRO A 311 -8.46 22.13 6.95
CA PRO A 311 -9.12 23.25 6.28
C PRO A 311 -9.83 22.83 4.99
N ARG A 312 -11.05 23.33 4.77
CA ARG A 312 -11.94 22.94 3.66
C ARG A 312 -11.31 23.15 2.29
N GLU A 313 -10.46 24.17 2.16
CA GLU A 313 -9.71 24.53 0.95
C GLU A 313 -8.63 23.51 0.56
N ARG A 314 -8.24 22.60 1.48
CA ARG A 314 -7.36 21.48 1.12
C ARG A 314 -8.10 20.35 0.42
N PHE A 315 -9.43 20.37 0.41
CA PHE A 315 -10.24 19.34 -0.21
C PHE A 315 -10.67 19.74 -1.61
N VAL A 316 -10.51 18.80 -2.54
CA VAL A 316 -11.09 18.88 -3.88
C VAL A 316 -12.12 17.77 -4.02
N LEU A 317 -13.36 18.14 -4.31
CA LEU A 317 -14.45 17.20 -4.54
C LEU A 317 -14.44 16.77 -6.01
N LEU A 318 -14.15 15.49 -6.27
CA LEU A 318 -14.08 14.95 -7.63
C LEU A 318 -14.92 13.68 -7.80
N GLY A 319 -15.80 13.38 -6.84
CA GLY A 319 -16.55 12.14 -6.86
C GLY A 319 -15.66 10.93 -6.66
N ARG A 320 -16.15 9.78 -7.11
CA ARG A 320 -15.42 8.53 -7.08
C ARG A 320 -15.31 7.95 -8.49
N PRO A 321 -14.17 8.13 -9.18
CA PRO A 321 -13.98 7.64 -10.54
C PRO A 321 -14.29 6.14 -10.73
N GLN A 322 -13.99 5.34 -9.70
CA GLN A 322 -14.23 3.89 -9.73
C GLN A 322 -15.70 3.50 -9.63
N SER A 323 -16.58 4.41 -9.21
CA SER A 323 -18.01 4.15 -9.11
C SER A 323 -18.75 4.32 -10.45
N GLY A 324 -18.08 4.84 -11.49
CA GLY A 324 -18.69 5.02 -12.82
C GLY A 324 -19.07 3.71 -13.51
N ASP A 325 -18.46 2.59 -13.11
CA ASP A 325 -18.81 1.25 -13.61
C ASP A 325 -20.10 0.68 -12.97
N VAL A 326 -20.64 1.36 -11.94
CA VAL A 326 -21.86 0.93 -11.25
C VAL A 326 -23.06 1.63 -11.89
N LEU A 327 -23.92 0.82 -12.51
CA LEU A 327 -25.04 1.30 -13.29
C LEU A 327 -26.25 1.62 -12.41
N PRO A 328 -27.02 2.68 -12.75
CA PRO A 328 -28.27 2.98 -12.08
C PRO A 328 -29.28 1.83 -12.25
N ALA A 329 -30.25 1.75 -11.34
CA ALA A 329 -31.38 0.82 -11.49
C ALA A 329 -32.10 1.05 -12.82
N ALA A 330 -32.22 -0.01 -13.63
CA ALA A 330 -33.00 0.04 -14.88
C ALA A 330 -34.51 0.02 -14.59
N THR A 331 -34.91 -0.69 -13.54
CA THR A 331 -36.28 -0.82 -13.05
C THR A 331 -36.25 -0.70 -11.52
N PRO A 332 -37.22 -0.01 -10.88
CA PRO A 332 -37.34 -0.01 -9.43
C PRO A 332 -37.46 -1.42 -8.88
N VAL A 333 -36.82 -1.71 -7.73
CA VAL A 333 -36.86 -3.06 -7.12
C VAL A 333 -38.30 -3.52 -6.85
N THR A 334 -39.20 -2.57 -6.57
CA THR A 334 -40.60 -2.79 -6.21
C THR A 334 -41.44 -3.32 -7.37
N GLU A 335 -40.95 -3.18 -8.61
CA GLU A 335 -41.61 -3.68 -9.82
C GLU A 335 -41.08 -5.06 -10.26
N LEU A 336 -40.06 -5.59 -9.58
CA LEU A 336 -39.49 -6.89 -9.87
C LEU A 336 -40.24 -7.99 -9.11
N GLU A 337 -40.71 -9.00 -9.83
CA GLU A 337 -41.34 -10.17 -9.23
C GLU A 337 -40.36 -10.89 -8.28
N ARG A 338 -39.13 -11.10 -8.77
CA ARG A 338 -38.02 -11.76 -8.06
C ARG A 338 -36.71 -10.96 -8.22
N PRO A 339 -36.43 -10.00 -7.32
CA PRO A 339 -35.19 -9.23 -7.37
C PRO A 339 -33.96 -10.10 -7.08
N THR A 340 -32.79 -9.63 -7.50
CA THR A 340 -31.50 -10.25 -7.19
C THR A 340 -30.78 -9.48 -6.09
N VAL A 341 -30.43 -10.14 -5.00
CA VAL A 341 -29.73 -9.53 -3.86
C VAL A 341 -28.26 -9.92 -3.86
N LEU A 342 -27.37 -8.93 -3.92
CA LEU A 342 -25.95 -9.12 -3.68
C LEU A 342 -25.70 -9.14 -2.18
N TYR A 343 -25.21 -10.25 -1.63
CA TYR A 343 -24.70 -10.31 -0.27
C TYR A 343 -23.16 -10.28 -0.26
N ALA A 344 -22.60 -9.14 0.19
CA ALA A 344 -21.16 -8.86 0.14
C ALA A 344 -20.59 -8.52 1.54
N PRO A 345 -20.34 -9.54 2.40
CA PRO A 345 -19.75 -9.32 3.72
C PRO A 345 -18.26 -8.97 3.65
N THR A 346 -17.78 -8.08 4.54
CA THR A 346 -16.35 -7.75 4.62
C THR A 346 -15.53 -8.87 5.25
N TRP A 347 -14.20 -8.73 5.23
CA TRP A 347 -13.30 -9.66 5.90
C TRP A 347 -13.30 -9.46 7.42
N THR A 348 -12.94 -10.50 8.18
CA THR A 348 -12.81 -10.38 9.64
C THR A 348 -11.56 -9.55 9.98
N GLY A 349 -11.77 -8.27 10.30
CA GLY A 349 -10.71 -7.31 10.63
C GLY A 349 -9.68 -7.80 11.66
N ASN A 350 -8.50 -7.18 11.68
CA ASN A 350 -7.36 -7.58 12.53
C ASN A 350 -7.56 -7.40 14.05
N GLY A 351 -8.65 -6.77 14.50
CA GLY A 351 -8.98 -6.56 15.91
C GLY A 351 -10.48 -6.44 16.16
N LYS A 352 -10.91 -6.55 17.42
CA LYS A 352 -12.33 -6.50 17.81
C LYS A 352 -13.01 -5.18 17.39
N MET A 353 -12.32 -4.06 17.55
CA MET A 353 -12.81 -2.71 17.21
C MET A 353 -12.89 -2.43 15.70
N THR A 354 -12.32 -3.30 14.86
CA THR A 354 -12.30 -3.11 13.40
C THR A 354 -12.95 -4.29 12.66
N ASN A 355 -13.63 -5.18 13.38
CA ASN A 355 -14.26 -6.37 12.82
C ASN A 355 -15.76 -6.12 12.63
N PHE A 356 -16.09 -5.48 11.50
CA PHE A 356 -17.46 -5.18 11.11
C PHE A 356 -18.13 -6.32 10.33
N SER A 357 -17.44 -7.43 10.09
CA SER A 357 -17.84 -8.47 9.15
C SER A 357 -19.10 -9.22 9.57
N SER A 358 -20.13 -9.18 8.73
CA SER A 358 -21.38 -9.93 8.89
C SER A 358 -21.26 -11.41 8.50
N ILE A 359 -20.09 -11.87 8.00
CA ILE A 359 -19.88 -13.27 7.58
C ILE A 359 -20.20 -14.29 8.69
N LYS A 360 -20.07 -13.88 9.96
CA LYS A 360 -20.35 -14.72 11.12
C LYS A 360 -21.82 -15.11 11.25
N VAL A 361 -22.71 -14.28 10.72
CA VAL A 361 -24.17 -14.51 10.74
C VAL A 361 -24.73 -14.77 9.34
N ALA A 362 -23.84 -15.02 8.35
CA ALA A 362 -24.18 -15.22 6.95
C ALA A 362 -25.21 -16.34 6.73
N ASP A 363 -25.16 -17.43 7.49
CA ASP A 363 -26.09 -18.55 7.33
C ASP A 363 -27.54 -18.15 7.65
N ARG A 364 -27.75 -17.23 8.58
CA ARG A 364 -29.09 -16.69 8.91
C ARG A 364 -29.55 -15.67 7.87
N ILE A 365 -28.62 -14.86 7.36
CA ILE A 365 -28.92 -13.90 6.28
C ILE A 365 -29.31 -14.63 4.99
N LEU A 366 -28.53 -15.65 4.59
CA LEU A 366 -28.82 -16.43 3.37
C LEU A 366 -30.19 -17.09 3.43
N ARG A 367 -30.55 -17.71 4.57
CA ARG A 367 -31.88 -18.30 4.76
C ARG A 367 -32.99 -17.26 4.71
N ALA A 368 -32.83 -16.12 5.38
CA ALA A 368 -33.82 -15.04 5.33
C ALA A 368 -34.00 -14.46 3.92
N LEU A 369 -32.94 -14.42 3.11
CA LEU A 369 -33.04 -14.03 1.70
C LEU A 369 -33.78 -15.08 0.88
N ILE A 370 -33.51 -16.37 1.08
CA ILE A 370 -34.26 -17.47 0.44
C ILE A 370 -35.75 -17.36 0.81
N ASP A 371 -36.07 -17.16 2.09
CA ASP A 371 -37.45 -17.01 2.59
C ASP A 371 -38.17 -15.78 1.98
N ALA A 372 -37.41 -14.75 1.57
CA ALA A 372 -37.94 -13.56 0.89
C ALA A 372 -38.18 -13.75 -0.62
N ASP A 373 -37.97 -14.96 -1.15
CA ASP A 373 -38.06 -15.35 -2.56
C ASP A 373 -37.26 -14.46 -3.52
N VAL A 374 -35.93 -14.37 -3.29
CA VAL A 374 -35.00 -13.59 -4.14
C VAL A 374 -33.91 -14.44 -4.77
N ASN A 375 -33.34 -13.98 -5.88
CA ASN A 375 -32.07 -14.52 -6.37
C ASN A 375 -30.93 -13.98 -5.49
N ILE A 376 -29.85 -14.73 -5.31
CA ILE A 376 -28.77 -14.35 -4.37
C ILE A 376 -27.43 -14.44 -5.09
N ILE A 377 -26.68 -13.34 -5.08
CA ILE A 377 -25.25 -13.34 -5.41
C ILE A 377 -24.49 -13.29 -4.09
N PHE A 378 -23.90 -14.40 -3.68
CA PHE A 378 -23.07 -14.45 -2.47
C PHE A 378 -21.60 -14.21 -2.81
N ARG A 379 -21.08 -13.04 -2.41
CA ARG A 379 -19.71 -12.61 -2.72
C ARG A 379 -18.93 -12.27 -1.43
N PRO A 380 -18.42 -13.27 -0.70
CA PRO A 380 -17.55 -13.01 0.44
C PRO A 380 -16.21 -12.40 0.01
N HIS A 381 -15.54 -11.69 0.92
CA HIS A 381 -14.24 -11.09 0.62
C HIS A 381 -13.21 -12.15 0.13
N PRO A 382 -12.42 -11.89 -0.94
CA PRO A 382 -11.48 -12.88 -1.53
C PRO A 382 -10.40 -13.42 -0.59
N VAL A 383 -10.20 -12.79 0.58
CA VAL A 383 -9.29 -13.29 1.61
C VAL A 383 -9.75 -14.63 2.18
N PHE A 384 -11.06 -14.87 2.25
CA PHE A 384 -11.59 -16.11 2.81
C PHE A 384 -11.23 -17.33 1.93
N LEU A 385 -11.17 -17.15 0.60
CA LEU A 385 -10.67 -18.19 -0.32
C LEU A 385 -9.19 -18.54 -0.12
N ARG A 386 -8.42 -17.67 0.53
CA ARG A 386 -6.97 -17.86 0.78
C ARG A 386 -6.67 -18.26 2.22
N ALA A 387 -7.69 -18.33 3.08
CA ALA A 387 -7.55 -18.59 4.51
C ALA A 387 -8.06 -20.01 4.81
N PRO A 388 -7.18 -21.00 5.02
CA PRO A 388 -7.60 -22.39 5.23
C PRO A 388 -8.59 -22.59 6.39
N SER A 389 -8.52 -21.73 7.41
CA SER A 389 -9.44 -21.75 8.54
C SER A 389 -10.91 -21.43 8.19
N TRP A 390 -11.18 -20.94 6.98
CA TRP A 390 -12.52 -20.59 6.50
C TRP A 390 -13.10 -21.60 5.51
N THR A 391 -12.33 -22.59 5.06
CA THR A 391 -12.76 -23.55 4.04
C THR A 391 -14.06 -24.25 4.42
N ASP A 392 -14.13 -24.88 5.60
CA ASP A 392 -15.33 -25.60 6.05
C ASP A 392 -16.54 -24.67 6.22
N ARG A 393 -16.30 -23.45 6.71
CA ARG A 393 -17.36 -22.47 6.91
C ARG A 393 -17.91 -21.95 5.59
N LEU A 394 -17.06 -21.71 4.59
CA LEU A 394 -17.51 -21.33 3.24
C LEU A 394 -18.28 -22.47 2.59
N ALA A 395 -17.78 -23.70 2.64
CA ALA A 395 -18.47 -24.87 2.12
C ALA A 395 -19.87 -25.04 2.74
N ALA A 396 -20.01 -24.81 4.05
CA ALA A 396 -21.30 -24.85 4.72
C ALA A 396 -22.26 -23.73 4.29
N LEU A 397 -21.75 -22.54 3.93
CA LEU A 397 -22.57 -21.44 3.40
C LEU A 397 -22.97 -21.70 1.95
N ASP A 398 -22.04 -22.19 1.13
CA ASP A 398 -22.29 -22.58 -0.25
C ASP A 398 -23.32 -23.72 -0.33
N ALA A 399 -23.30 -24.66 0.62
CA ALA A 399 -24.29 -25.74 0.72
C ALA A 399 -25.72 -25.24 0.98
N ILE A 400 -25.91 -24.09 1.63
CA ILE A 400 -27.25 -23.50 1.82
C ILE A 400 -27.82 -23.07 0.47
N LEU A 401 -27.00 -22.41 -0.35
CA LEU A 401 -27.40 -21.93 -1.68
C LEU A 401 -27.56 -23.08 -2.67
N GLN A 402 -26.66 -24.07 -2.61
CA GLN A 402 -26.75 -25.29 -3.42
C GLN A 402 -28.05 -26.06 -3.14
N ALA A 403 -28.41 -26.23 -1.87
CA ALA A 403 -29.62 -26.96 -1.50
C ALA A 403 -30.90 -26.28 -2.03
N ASP A 404 -30.97 -24.95 -2.02
CA ASP A 404 -32.10 -24.21 -2.59
C ASP A 404 -32.11 -24.26 -4.13
N HIS A 405 -30.92 -24.19 -4.75
CA HIS A 405 -30.76 -24.27 -6.20
C HIS A 405 -31.14 -25.63 -6.79
N ASP A 406 -30.84 -26.72 -6.08
CA ASP A 406 -31.11 -28.09 -6.53
C ASP A 406 -32.57 -28.51 -6.32
N ASP A 407 -33.37 -27.74 -5.58
CA ASP A 407 -34.79 -28.01 -5.40
C ASP A 407 -35.55 -27.70 -6.71
N PRO A 408 -36.15 -28.72 -7.36
CA PRO A 408 -36.82 -28.54 -8.66
C PRO A 408 -38.09 -27.70 -8.57
N THR A 409 -38.59 -27.43 -7.36
CA THR A 409 -39.75 -26.54 -7.15
C THR A 409 -39.36 -25.06 -7.12
N ASN A 410 -38.06 -24.75 -7.01
CA ASN A 410 -37.53 -23.39 -6.97
C ASN A 410 -36.96 -23.00 -8.34
N ALA A 411 -37.37 -21.84 -8.85
CA ALA A 411 -36.80 -21.25 -10.06
C ALA A 411 -35.71 -20.19 -9.77
N ARG A 412 -35.19 -20.15 -8.54
CA ARG A 412 -34.17 -19.19 -8.11
C ARG A 412 -32.81 -19.49 -8.73
N ARG A 413 -32.12 -18.44 -9.16
CA ARG A 413 -30.80 -18.51 -9.82
C ARG A 413 -29.76 -17.82 -8.95
N HIS A 414 -29.22 -18.57 -7.99
CA HIS A 414 -28.14 -18.07 -7.14
C HIS A 414 -26.80 -18.08 -7.89
N LEU A 415 -25.85 -17.26 -7.43
CA LEU A 415 -24.46 -17.23 -7.86
C LEU A 415 -23.54 -17.16 -6.63
N TRP A 416 -22.63 -18.11 -6.49
CA TRP A 416 -21.74 -18.22 -5.33
C TRP A 416 -20.39 -18.85 -5.71
N GLY A 417 -19.54 -19.13 -4.70
CA GLY A 417 -18.25 -19.79 -4.91
C GLY A 417 -17.22 -18.94 -5.68
N GLU A 418 -16.30 -19.62 -6.37
CA GLU A 418 -15.20 -18.93 -7.06
C GLU A 418 -15.65 -18.06 -8.23
N GLU A 419 -16.72 -18.44 -8.94
CA GLU A 419 -17.26 -17.63 -10.03
C GLU A 419 -17.72 -16.26 -9.52
N ALA A 420 -18.48 -16.25 -8.42
CA ALA A 420 -18.96 -15.02 -7.80
C ALA A 420 -17.83 -14.12 -7.26
N VAL A 421 -16.69 -14.69 -6.86
CA VAL A 421 -15.60 -13.96 -6.18
C VAL A 421 -14.45 -13.58 -7.11
N ARG A 422 -14.13 -14.43 -8.10
CA ARG A 422 -12.98 -14.29 -9.01
C ARG A 422 -13.39 -14.16 -10.48
N GLY A 423 -14.51 -14.77 -10.87
CA GLY A 423 -15.01 -14.74 -12.26
C GLY A 423 -15.63 -13.40 -12.65
N LEU A 424 -16.14 -12.65 -11.67
CA LEU A 424 -16.76 -11.34 -11.85
C LEU A 424 -15.99 -10.25 -11.12
N SER A 425 -15.98 -9.03 -11.66
CA SER A 425 -15.60 -7.85 -10.89
C SER A 425 -16.68 -7.52 -9.84
N VAL A 426 -16.35 -6.66 -8.88
CA VAL A 426 -17.33 -6.19 -7.89
C VAL A 426 -18.46 -5.41 -8.59
N ALA A 427 -18.10 -4.56 -9.56
CA ALA A 427 -19.08 -3.80 -10.36
C ALA A 427 -20.00 -4.72 -11.17
N ASP A 428 -19.49 -5.81 -11.76
CA ASP A 428 -20.33 -6.80 -12.45
C ASP A 428 -21.38 -7.42 -11.52
N CYS A 429 -20.99 -7.78 -10.29
CA CYS A 429 -21.93 -8.27 -9.30
C CYS A 429 -22.96 -7.19 -8.91
N MET A 430 -22.55 -5.93 -8.81
CA MET A 430 -23.47 -4.83 -8.50
C MET A 430 -24.48 -4.58 -9.62
N ASN A 431 -24.02 -4.66 -10.87
CA ASN A 431 -24.85 -4.43 -12.04
C ASN A 431 -25.85 -5.57 -12.29
N ARG A 432 -25.55 -6.78 -11.79
CA ARG A 432 -26.45 -7.96 -11.81
C ARG A 432 -27.40 -8.04 -10.62
N ALA A 433 -27.31 -7.12 -9.66
CA ALA A 433 -28.14 -7.12 -8.46
C ALA A 433 -29.05 -5.90 -8.41
N ASP A 434 -30.19 -6.04 -7.74
CA ASP A 434 -31.24 -5.05 -7.56
C ASP A 434 -31.28 -4.50 -6.12
N ALA A 435 -30.68 -5.23 -5.16
CA ALA A 435 -30.45 -4.78 -3.80
C ALA A 435 -29.12 -5.32 -3.24
N LEU A 436 -28.59 -4.66 -2.22
CA LEU A 436 -27.35 -5.06 -1.54
C LEU A 436 -27.60 -5.38 -0.07
N VAL A 437 -27.02 -6.47 0.43
CA VAL A 437 -26.80 -6.69 1.86
C VAL A 437 -25.29 -6.62 2.11
N SER A 438 -24.87 -5.78 3.03
CA SER A 438 -23.45 -5.66 3.41
C SER A 438 -23.30 -5.23 4.87
N ASP A 439 -22.07 -4.92 5.25
CA ASP A 439 -21.70 -4.35 6.53
C ASP A 439 -20.87 -3.07 6.29
N VAL A 440 -19.99 -2.64 7.21
CA VAL A 440 -19.18 -1.43 7.03
C VAL A 440 -18.11 -1.61 5.95
N SER A 441 -18.47 -1.29 4.72
CA SER A 441 -17.69 -1.52 3.51
C SER A 441 -17.69 -0.32 2.58
N SER A 442 -16.58 -0.08 1.88
CA SER A 442 -16.56 0.88 0.76
C SER A 442 -17.48 0.44 -0.39
N VAL A 443 -17.79 -0.86 -0.50
CA VAL A 443 -18.79 -1.40 -1.44
C VAL A 443 -20.14 -0.68 -1.32
N VAL A 444 -20.52 -0.25 -0.11
CA VAL A 444 -21.79 0.48 0.11
C VAL A 444 -21.72 1.89 -0.46
N SER A 445 -20.60 2.59 -0.27
CA SER A 445 -20.38 3.91 -0.87
C SER A 445 -20.41 3.84 -2.40
N ASP A 446 -19.86 2.77 -2.98
CA ASP A 446 -19.86 2.53 -4.42
C ASP A 446 -21.26 2.22 -4.93
N TRP A 447 -21.99 1.40 -4.16
CA TRP A 447 -23.37 1.01 -4.45
C TRP A 447 -24.32 2.20 -4.56
N LEU A 448 -24.08 3.29 -3.82
CA LEU A 448 -24.89 4.51 -3.90
C LEU A 448 -24.97 5.06 -5.33
N ALA A 449 -23.97 4.84 -6.18
CA ALA A 449 -24.01 5.23 -7.58
C ALA A 449 -25.19 4.60 -8.34
N SER A 450 -25.58 3.37 -7.97
CA SER A 450 -26.71 2.65 -8.57
C SER A 450 -28.08 3.22 -8.20
N GLY A 451 -28.19 3.93 -7.07
CA GLY A 451 -29.47 4.36 -6.49
C GLY A 451 -30.36 3.20 -5.98
N LYS A 452 -29.91 1.95 -6.07
CA LYS A 452 -30.64 0.74 -5.62
C LYS A 452 -30.66 0.63 -4.10
N PRO A 453 -31.68 0.01 -3.49
CA PRO A 453 -31.75 -0.14 -2.04
C PRO A 453 -30.67 -1.07 -1.48
N TYR A 454 -30.33 -0.86 -0.21
CA TYR A 454 -29.35 -1.68 0.48
C TYR A 454 -29.62 -1.77 1.99
N LEU A 455 -29.20 -2.88 2.58
CA LEU A 455 -29.26 -3.20 3.99
C LEU A 455 -27.84 -3.31 4.56
N MET A 456 -27.59 -2.63 5.68
CA MET A 456 -26.34 -2.70 6.43
C MET A 456 -26.53 -3.46 7.75
N VAL A 457 -25.64 -4.42 7.99
CA VAL A 457 -25.62 -5.21 9.23
C VAL A 457 -24.62 -4.61 10.23
N SER A 458 -25.12 -4.08 11.35
CA SER A 458 -24.27 -3.61 12.44
C SER A 458 -23.78 -4.78 13.31
N MET A 459 -22.47 -5.04 13.24
CA MET A 459 -21.83 -6.11 14.01
C MET A 459 -21.24 -5.66 15.35
N ALA A 460 -21.01 -4.35 15.50
CA ALA A 460 -20.30 -3.77 16.64
C ALA A 460 -21.21 -2.87 17.51
N HIS A 461 -22.00 -2.00 16.89
CA HIS A 461 -22.74 -0.92 17.54
C HIS A 461 -24.23 -1.24 17.67
N GLY A 462 -24.91 -0.58 18.61
CA GLY A 462 -26.38 -0.48 18.57
C GLY A 462 -26.83 0.30 17.32
N LEU A 463 -28.10 0.16 16.90
CA LEU A 463 -28.55 0.77 15.64
C LEU A 463 -28.47 2.31 15.64
N ASP A 464 -28.81 2.96 16.76
CA ASP A 464 -28.72 4.43 16.86
C ASP A 464 -27.27 4.92 16.75
N GLU A 465 -26.37 4.30 17.53
CA GLU A 465 -24.92 4.57 17.47
C GLU A 465 -24.34 4.25 16.08
N PHE A 466 -24.83 3.20 15.43
CA PHE A 466 -24.42 2.82 14.08
C PHE A 466 -24.81 3.86 13.04
N ALA A 467 -26.03 4.40 13.13
CA ALA A 467 -26.51 5.44 12.22
C ALA A 467 -25.69 6.74 12.34
N GLU A 468 -25.23 7.07 13.55
CA GLU A 468 -24.34 8.23 13.78
C GLU A 468 -22.92 7.98 13.29
N ALA A 469 -22.38 6.79 13.58
CA ALA A 469 -20.98 6.44 13.27
C ALA A 469 -20.76 6.13 11.77
N VAL A 470 -21.80 5.69 11.06
CA VAL A 470 -21.72 5.24 9.66
C VAL A 470 -22.78 6.00 8.85
N PRO A 471 -22.50 7.24 8.39
CA PRO A 471 -23.50 8.10 7.74
C PRO A 471 -24.13 7.48 6.50
N VAL A 472 -23.42 6.59 5.80
CA VAL A 472 -23.98 5.88 4.65
C VAL A 472 -25.15 4.96 5.05
N ALA A 473 -25.28 4.59 6.32
CA ALA A 473 -26.43 3.81 6.79
C ALA A 473 -27.74 4.61 6.76
N ALA A 474 -27.68 5.95 6.76
CA ALA A 474 -28.85 6.82 6.75
C ALA A 474 -29.74 6.65 5.50
N GLY A 475 -29.16 6.28 4.35
CA GLY A 475 -29.90 6.07 3.09
C GLY A 475 -30.27 4.61 2.82
N GLY A 476 -29.97 3.72 3.76
CA GLY A 476 -30.26 2.29 3.66
C GLY A 476 -31.03 1.77 4.86
N TYR A 477 -31.31 0.48 4.82
CA TYR A 477 -31.92 -0.25 5.90
C TYR A 477 -30.84 -0.75 6.87
N MET A 478 -31.21 -1.00 8.12
CA MET A 478 -30.26 -1.44 9.14
C MET A 478 -30.82 -2.56 10.00
N VAL A 479 -29.98 -3.55 10.31
CA VAL A 479 -30.24 -4.57 11.33
C VAL A 479 -28.99 -4.80 12.18
N ASP A 480 -29.17 -5.24 13.42
CA ASP A 480 -28.03 -5.62 14.26
C ASP A 480 -27.63 -7.08 14.02
N LYS A 481 -26.54 -7.51 14.64
CA LYS A 481 -26.05 -8.91 14.59
C LYS A 481 -27.06 -9.97 15.08
N ARG A 482 -28.13 -9.60 15.78
CA ARG A 482 -29.20 -10.53 16.19
C ARG A 482 -30.14 -10.82 15.03
N LEU A 483 -30.23 -9.90 14.05
CA LEU A 483 -31.11 -9.96 12.88
C LEU A 483 -32.59 -9.93 13.24
N THR A 484 -32.93 -9.31 14.37
CA THR A 484 -34.33 -9.13 14.78
C THR A 484 -35.06 -8.22 13.80
N GLY A 485 -36.24 -8.64 13.33
CA GLY A 485 -37.02 -7.88 12.34
C GLY A 485 -36.47 -7.92 10.92
N LEU A 486 -35.50 -8.80 10.61
CA LEU A 486 -34.90 -8.87 9.28
C LEU A 486 -35.94 -9.12 8.18
N ALA A 487 -36.94 -9.96 8.42
CA ALA A 487 -37.99 -10.23 7.43
C ALA A 487 -38.78 -8.96 7.05
N ASP A 488 -39.23 -8.20 8.05
CA ASP A 488 -39.96 -6.95 7.84
C ASP A 488 -39.08 -5.92 7.12
N VAL A 489 -37.80 -5.83 7.49
CA VAL A 489 -36.83 -4.96 6.84
C VAL A 489 -36.58 -5.36 5.37
N LEU A 490 -36.52 -6.66 5.07
CA LEU A 490 -36.40 -7.14 3.69
C LEU A 490 -37.67 -6.83 2.88
N ASP A 491 -38.85 -6.94 3.47
CA ASP A 491 -40.11 -6.56 2.81
C ASP A 491 -40.15 -5.05 2.50
N ASP A 492 -39.84 -4.20 3.49
CA ASP A 492 -39.66 -2.76 3.29
C ASP A 492 -38.68 -2.48 2.14
N MET A 493 -37.51 -3.11 2.17
CA MET A 493 -36.43 -2.88 1.21
C MET A 493 -36.76 -3.33 -0.21
N LEU A 494 -37.41 -4.48 -0.38
CA LEU A 494 -37.57 -5.14 -1.67
C LEU A 494 -38.94 -4.89 -2.32
N ARG A 495 -39.96 -4.54 -1.53
CA ARG A 495 -41.34 -4.41 -2.02
C ARG A 495 -41.90 -2.98 -1.96
N ARG A 496 -41.43 -2.13 -1.03
CA ARG A 496 -41.98 -0.77 -0.82
C ARG A 496 -40.98 0.36 -1.04
N ASP A 497 -39.73 0.14 -0.66
CA ASP A 497 -38.60 1.07 -0.69
C ASP A 497 -38.87 2.54 -0.29
N PRO A 498 -39.40 2.81 0.92
CA PRO A 498 -39.68 4.19 1.37
C PRO A 498 -38.43 5.08 1.50
N LEU A 499 -37.22 4.51 1.46
CA LEU A 499 -35.95 5.24 1.61
C LEU A 499 -35.36 5.75 0.29
N ALA A 500 -36.02 5.55 -0.85
CA ALA A 500 -35.51 5.93 -2.17
C ALA A 500 -35.10 7.41 -2.28
N ASP A 501 -35.95 8.34 -1.82
CA ASP A 501 -35.65 9.78 -1.84
C ASP A 501 -34.47 10.16 -0.95
N ARG A 502 -34.42 9.59 0.26
CA ARG A 502 -33.31 9.81 1.20
C ARG A 502 -32.00 9.29 0.63
N ARG A 503 -32.04 8.14 -0.03
CA ARG A 503 -30.89 7.52 -0.69
C ARG A 503 -30.38 8.37 -1.87
N ARG A 504 -31.27 8.98 -2.65
CA ARG A 504 -30.89 9.93 -3.72
C ARG A 504 -30.13 11.14 -3.17
N LEU A 505 -30.63 11.76 -2.09
CA LEU A 505 -29.96 12.88 -1.44
C LEU A 505 -28.60 12.47 -0.85
N LEU A 506 -28.54 11.28 -0.22
CA LEU A 506 -27.31 10.75 0.32
C LEU A 506 -26.26 10.48 -0.78
N LYS A 507 -26.67 9.94 -1.94
CA LYS A 507 -25.77 9.74 -3.09
C LYS A 507 -25.03 11.03 -3.43
N VAL A 508 -25.75 12.15 -3.58
CA VAL A 508 -25.15 13.45 -3.90
C VAL A 508 -24.19 13.90 -2.80
N HIS A 509 -24.56 13.74 -1.54
CA HIS A 509 -23.71 14.12 -0.42
C HIS A 509 -22.42 13.29 -0.31
N VAL A 510 -22.46 12.01 -0.69
CA VAL A 510 -21.33 11.06 -0.57
C VAL A 510 -20.44 11.03 -1.82
N LEU A 511 -21.04 11.09 -3.00
CA LEU A 511 -20.36 10.89 -4.29
C LEU A 511 -20.35 12.14 -5.18
N GLY A 512 -21.01 13.22 -4.78
CA GLY A 512 -21.26 14.37 -5.63
C GLY A 512 -22.38 14.13 -6.65
N ASP A 513 -22.66 15.16 -7.45
CA ASP A 513 -23.71 15.16 -8.47
C ASP A 513 -23.16 14.67 -9.83
N TYR A 514 -22.41 13.57 -9.81
CA TYR A 514 -21.82 12.99 -11.01
C TYR A 514 -22.67 11.82 -11.53
N GLU A 515 -22.81 11.74 -12.85
CA GLU A 515 -23.45 10.63 -13.54
C GLU A 515 -22.47 9.86 -14.41
N GLY A 516 -22.61 8.53 -14.44
CA GLY A 516 -21.76 7.65 -15.25
C GLY A 516 -20.26 7.90 -15.02
N ASP A 517 -19.54 8.23 -16.10
CA ASP A 517 -18.09 8.45 -16.10
C ASP A 517 -17.68 9.93 -15.88
N GLU A 518 -18.60 10.83 -15.56
CA GLU A 518 -18.30 12.26 -15.36
C GLU A 518 -17.26 12.51 -14.26
N SER A 519 -17.37 11.81 -13.13
CA SER A 519 -16.38 11.88 -12.05
C SER A 519 -14.99 11.44 -12.52
N ALA A 520 -14.92 10.39 -13.36
CA ALA A 520 -13.66 9.91 -13.91
C ALA A 520 -13.04 10.92 -14.89
N ARG A 521 -13.85 11.55 -15.75
CA ARG A 521 -13.39 12.62 -16.66
C ARG A 521 -12.93 13.86 -15.89
N ALA A 522 -13.68 14.29 -14.89
CA ALA A 522 -13.33 15.42 -14.03
C ALA A 522 -12.01 15.15 -13.28
N PHE A 523 -11.85 13.94 -12.74
CA PHE A 523 -10.61 13.53 -12.09
C PHE A 523 -9.43 13.52 -13.07
N ALA A 524 -9.58 12.95 -14.27
CA ALA A 524 -8.54 12.92 -15.28
C ALA A 524 -8.09 14.33 -15.71
N ALA A 525 -9.04 15.23 -15.94
CA ALA A 525 -8.77 16.63 -16.27
C ALA A 525 -8.02 17.35 -15.13
N TRP A 526 -8.44 17.12 -13.88
CA TRP A 526 -7.77 17.69 -12.71
C TRP A 526 -6.35 17.14 -12.52
N VAL A 527 -6.13 15.84 -12.75
CA VAL A 527 -4.79 15.24 -12.74
C VAL A 527 -3.90 15.89 -13.81
N HIS A 528 -4.43 16.11 -15.00
CA HIS A 528 -3.71 16.79 -16.09
C HIS A 528 -3.29 18.21 -15.70
N GLU A 529 -4.20 18.97 -15.09
CA GLU A 529 -3.90 20.32 -14.57
C GLU A 529 -2.80 20.28 -13.51
N MET A 530 -2.90 19.38 -12.52
CA MET A 530 -1.90 19.24 -11.45
C MET A 530 -0.55 18.75 -11.96
N ALA A 531 -0.55 17.92 -13.00
CA ALA A 531 0.65 17.44 -13.69
C ALA A 531 1.42 18.58 -14.37
N HIS A 532 0.71 19.62 -14.84
CA HIS A 532 1.29 20.75 -15.57
C HIS A 532 1.42 22.04 -14.75
N THR A 533 0.90 22.06 -13.52
CA THR A 533 0.97 23.22 -12.62
C THR A 533 2.02 22.99 -11.53
N PRO A 534 3.19 23.66 -11.60
CA PRO A 534 4.23 23.56 -10.57
C PRO A 534 3.70 23.90 -9.18
N LEU A 535 4.24 23.24 -8.15
CA LEU A 535 3.93 23.61 -6.78
C LEU A 535 4.67 24.91 -6.43
N VAL A 536 3.91 25.96 -6.15
CA VAL A 536 4.43 27.18 -5.50
C VAL A 536 4.12 27.06 -4.01
N ARG A 537 5.14 26.88 -3.18
CA ARG A 537 4.99 26.97 -1.71
C ARG A 537 5.14 28.43 -1.31
N SER A 538 4.10 28.99 -0.69
CA SER A 538 4.13 30.29 -0.02
C SER A 538 5.05 30.28 1.19
#